data_AF-K1QZI6-F1
#
_entry.id   AF-K1QZI6-F1
#
_cell.length_a   1.000
_cell.length_b   1.000
_cell.length_c   1.000
_cell.angle_alpha   90.00
_cell.angle_beta   90.00
_cell.angle_gamma   90.00
#
_symmetry.space_group_name_H-M   'P 1'
#
loop_
_entity.id
_entity.type
_entity.pdbx_description
1 polymer ?
#
loop_
_entity_poly.entity_id
_entity_poly.type
_entity_poly.pdbx_seq_one_letter_code
_entity_poly.pdbx_strand_id
1 'polypeptide(L)'
;MRACEEKWIFLGTFDKVGLAVTGIMKAFSWNRIGIIAQKHTDVIWMYTMDAVKSMADDHGMHVAISKTFNGSENLYDLLKQVAMTSKIIVLAVRGDTLRALMIHAYDMGLIKENYMFICVYYYSQKNTFGDISWKQWMECVVPSTLRK
;
A
#
# COMPACT_ATOMS: atom_id res chain seq x y z
N MET A 1 -9.34 35.46 -14.80
CA MET A 1 -9.94 34.18 -15.22
C MET A 1 -9.01 33.08 -14.76
N ARG A 2 -9.35 32.35 -13.69
CA ARG A 2 -8.57 31.19 -13.26
C ARG A 2 -9.09 30.00 -14.05
N ALA A 3 -8.22 29.38 -14.86
CA ALA A 3 -8.52 28.11 -15.47
C ALA A 3 -8.76 27.10 -14.35
N CYS A 4 -9.99 26.59 -14.29
CA CYS A 4 -10.34 25.45 -13.46
C CYS A 4 -9.67 24.26 -14.13
N GLU A 5 -8.59 23.75 -13.54
CA GLU A 5 -7.93 22.53 -14.00
C GLU A 5 -8.97 21.41 -13.96
N GLU A 6 -9.35 20.90 -15.13
CA GLU A 6 -10.22 19.75 -15.28
C GLU A 6 -9.53 18.54 -14.62
N LYS A 7 -9.88 18.30 -13.36
CA LYS A 7 -9.53 17.10 -12.62
C LYS A 7 -10.33 15.95 -13.25
N TRP A 8 -9.81 15.37 -14.33
CA TRP A 8 -10.46 14.28 -15.05
C TRP A 8 -10.82 13.15 -14.07
N ILE A 9 -12.13 12.97 -13.90
CA ILE A 9 -12.77 11.97 -13.03
C ILE A 9 -12.61 10.60 -13.69
N PHE A 10 -11.40 10.04 -13.64
CA PHE A 10 -11.11 8.65 -14.02
C PHE A 10 -10.73 7.82 -12.77
N LEU A 11 -11.28 8.19 -11.62
CA LEU A 11 -10.90 7.62 -10.32
C LEU A 11 -11.97 6.71 -9.70
N GLY A 12 -13.16 6.57 -10.28
CA GLY A 12 -14.32 5.94 -9.60
C GLY A 12 -14.14 4.51 -9.06
N THR A 13 -13.14 3.75 -9.54
CA THR A 13 -12.78 2.44 -8.96
C THR A 13 -11.66 2.54 -7.93
N PHE A 14 -10.66 3.39 -8.15
CA PHE A 14 -9.51 3.57 -7.26
C PHE A 14 -9.85 4.44 -6.03
N ASP A 15 -10.80 5.37 -6.16
CA ASP A 15 -11.33 6.17 -5.06
C ASP A 15 -11.92 5.30 -3.96
N LYS A 16 -12.55 4.17 -4.33
CA LYS A 16 -13.06 3.21 -3.35
C LYS A 16 -11.95 2.60 -2.51
N VAL A 17 -10.75 2.42 -3.08
CA VAL A 17 -9.57 1.98 -2.33
C VAL A 17 -9.09 3.10 -1.41
N GLY A 18 -9.02 4.33 -1.91
CA GLY A 18 -8.74 5.50 -1.07
C GLY A 18 -9.70 5.62 0.12
N LEU A 19 -11.01 5.49 -0.12
CA LEU A 19 -12.06 5.49 0.90
C LEU A 19 -11.94 4.33 1.88
N ALA A 20 -11.56 3.13 1.41
CA ALA A 20 -11.34 1.99 2.30
C ALA A 20 -10.14 2.25 3.23
N VAL A 21 -9.03 2.77 2.69
CA VAL A 21 -7.84 3.11 3.48
C VAL A 21 -8.17 4.22 4.49
N THR A 22 -8.81 5.30 4.06
CA THR A 22 -9.19 6.38 4.99
C THR A 22 -10.23 5.94 6.01
N GLY A 23 -11.16 5.06 5.63
CA GLY A 23 -12.11 4.44 6.55
C GLY A 23 -11.42 3.66 7.68
N ILE A 24 -10.45 2.82 7.33
CA ILE A 24 -9.62 2.09 8.29
C ILE A 24 -8.88 3.08 9.20
N MET A 25 -8.18 4.04 8.61
CA MET A 25 -7.42 5.06 9.35
C MET A 25 -8.29 5.80 10.36
N LYS A 26 -9.51 6.18 9.97
CA LYS A 26 -10.47 6.86 10.84
C LYS A 26 -10.95 5.95 11.98
N ALA A 27 -11.24 4.68 11.70
CA ALA A 27 -11.69 3.73 12.71
C ALA A 27 -10.66 3.54 13.84
N PHE A 28 -9.37 3.55 13.50
CA PHE A 28 -8.28 3.42 14.47
C PHE A 28 -7.68 4.75 14.95
N SER A 29 -8.31 5.89 14.61
CA SER A 29 -7.82 7.24 14.94
C SER A 29 -6.38 7.51 14.48
N TRP A 30 -5.99 6.90 13.36
CA TRP A 30 -4.70 7.14 12.74
C TRP A 30 -4.78 8.35 11.80
N ASN A 31 -3.74 9.18 11.80
CA ASN A 31 -3.72 10.43 11.04
C ASN A 31 -2.53 10.55 10.09
N ARG A 32 -1.58 9.62 10.11
CA ARG A 32 -0.31 9.74 9.38
C ARG A 32 0.00 8.48 8.60
N ILE A 33 0.17 8.61 7.28
CA ILE A 33 0.48 7.49 6.38
C ILE A 33 1.72 7.73 5.55
N GLY A 34 2.44 6.65 5.28
CA GLY A 34 3.43 6.56 4.20
C GLY A 34 2.88 5.71 3.07
N ILE A 35 3.27 6.02 1.84
CA ILE A 35 2.81 5.30 0.66
C ILE A 35 4.02 4.90 -0.20
N ILE A 36 4.08 3.64 -0.59
CA ILE A 36 5.04 3.12 -1.57
C ILE A 36 4.26 2.62 -2.77
N ALA A 37 4.60 3.11 -3.96
CA ALA A 37 3.99 2.70 -5.20
C ALA A 37 5.01 2.28 -6.26
N GLN A 38 4.67 1.26 -7.05
CA GLN A 38 5.53 0.81 -8.14
C GLN A 38 5.16 1.48 -9.45
N LYS A 39 6.12 2.12 -10.12
CA LYS A 39 5.98 2.55 -11.51
C LYS A 39 6.16 1.34 -12.42
N HIS A 40 5.09 0.95 -13.10
CA HIS A 40 5.06 -0.16 -14.04
C HIS A 40 4.16 0.20 -15.23
N THR A 41 4.22 -0.59 -16.31
CA THR A 41 3.54 -0.31 -17.58
C THR A 41 2.01 -0.19 -17.45
N ASP A 42 1.41 -0.89 -16.50
CA ASP A 42 -0.03 -0.92 -16.24
C ASP A 42 -0.53 0.28 -15.43
N VAL A 43 0.36 1.11 -14.88
CA VAL A 43 0.10 2.36 -14.13
C VAL A 43 -0.90 2.30 -12.97
N ILE A 44 -1.56 1.16 -12.73
CA ILE A 44 -2.61 0.95 -11.72
C ILE A 44 -2.15 1.31 -10.30
N TRP A 45 -0.88 1.06 -10.00
CA TRP A 45 -0.27 1.32 -8.71
C TRP A 45 -0.10 2.82 -8.45
N MET A 46 0.20 3.57 -9.50
CA MET A 46 0.28 5.03 -9.46
C MET A 46 -1.11 5.63 -9.24
N TYR A 47 -2.12 5.16 -9.98
CA TYR A 47 -3.51 5.59 -9.77
C TYR A 47 -4.03 5.26 -8.37
N THR A 48 -3.63 4.12 -7.82
CA THR A 48 -3.93 3.77 -6.42
C THR A 48 -3.32 4.77 -5.46
N MET A 49 -2.03 5.09 -5.63
CA MET A 49 -1.36 6.08 -4.78
C MET A 49 -2.05 7.44 -4.87
N ASP A 50 -2.38 7.90 -6.07
CA ASP A 50 -3.02 9.20 -6.28
C ASP A 50 -4.43 9.24 -5.67
N ALA A 51 -5.20 8.16 -5.81
CA ALA A 51 -6.52 8.03 -5.17
C ALA A 51 -6.41 8.06 -3.63
N VAL A 52 -5.46 7.31 -3.05
CA VAL A 52 -5.23 7.32 -1.60
C VAL A 52 -4.78 8.69 -1.12
N LYS A 53 -3.92 9.39 -1.87
CA LYS A 53 -3.50 10.77 -1.55
C LYS A 53 -4.68 11.74 -1.56
N SER A 54 -5.48 11.73 -2.63
CA SER A 54 -6.64 12.64 -2.74
C SER A 54 -7.61 12.37 -1.61
N MET A 55 -7.97 11.10 -1.37
CA MET A 55 -8.92 10.75 -0.31
C MET A 55 -8.38 11.06 1.08
N ALA A 56 -7.08 10.88 1.32
CA ALA A 56 -6.45 11.25 2.58
C ALA A 56 -6.57 12.76 2.83
N ASP A 57 -6.25 13.58 1.83
CA ASP A 57 -6.34 15.05 1.93
C ASP A 57 -7.78 15.52 2.18
N ASP A 58 -8.74 14.98 1.41
CA ASP A 58 -10.17 15.29 1.54
C ASP A 58 -10.74 14.96 2.94
N HIS A 59 -10.10 14.02 3.66
CA HIS A 59 -10.51 13.57 5.00
C HIS A 59 -9.59 14.06 6.13
N GLY A 60 -8.70 15.02 5.85
CA GLY A 60 -7.81 15.61 6.86
C GLY A 60 -6.72 14.68 7.38
N MET A 61 -6.32 13.68 6.60
CA MET A 61 -5.23 12.77 6.92
C MET A 61 -3.92 13.24 6.29
N HIS A 62 -2.82 13.09 7.02
CA HIS A 62 -1.51 13.54 6.58
C HIS A 62 -0.72 12.43 5.89
N VAL A 63 -0.50 12.58 4.59
CA VAL A 63 0.45 11.75 3.83
C VAL A 63 1.86 12.29 4.10
N ALA A 64 2.57 11.66 5.04
CA ALA A 64 3.86 12.15 5.50
C ALA A 64 4.99 11.90 4.49
N ILE A 65 4.90 10.80 3.74
CA ILE A 65 5.84 10.48 2.68
C ILE A 65 5.15 9.64 1.61
N SER A 66 5.49 9.91 0.36
CA SER A 66 5.11 9.03 -0.74
C SER A 66 6.31 8.81 -1.63
N LYS A 67 6.60 7.56 -1.98
CA LYS A 67 7.72 7.17 -2.81
C LYS A 67 7.23 6.28 -3.94
N THR A 68 7.78 6.54 -5.12
CA THR A 68 7.58 5.71 -6.31
C THR A 68 8.92 5.13 -6.72
N PHE A 69 8.92 3.90 -7.22
CA PHE A 69 10.13 3.24 -7.71
C PHE A 69 9.84 2.49 -9.01
N ASN A 70 10.84 2.38 -9.88
CA ASN A 70 10.72 1.74 -11.21
C ASN A 70 11.34 0.33 -11.30
N GLY A 71 11.82 -0.21 -10.18
CA GLY A 71 12.39 -1.56 -10.08
C GLY A 71 13.93 -1.63 -10.06
N SER A 72 14.64 -0.56 -10.39
CA SER A 72 16.12 -0.51 -10.30
C SER A 72 16.64 0.00 -8.95
N GLU A 73 15.74 0.50 -8.10
CA GLU A 73 16.08 1.12 -6.82
C GLU A 73 16.21 0.09 -5.70
N ASN A 74 17.04 0.40 -4.69
CA ASN A 74 17.17 -0.45 -3.52
C ASN A 74 15.91 -0.39 -2.66
N LEU A 75 15.11 -1.46 -2.71
CA LEU A 75 13.87 -1.59 -1.93
C LEU A 75 14.10 -1.49 -0.43
N TYR A 76 15.25 -1.94 0.07
CA TYR A 76 15.61 -1.86 1.48
C TYR A 76 15.71 -0.41 1.95
N ASP A 77 16.47 0.43 1.22
CA ASP A 77 16.65 1.84 1.58
C ASP A 77 15.36 2.63 1.43
N LEU A 78 14.58 2.33 0.39
CA LEU A 78 13.28 2.95 0.17
C LEU A 78 12.31 2.64 1.32
N LEU A 79 12.21 1.38 1.72
CA LEU A 79 11.38 0.96 2.85
C LEU A 79 11.85 1.63 4.15
N LYS A 80 13.16 1.67 4.40
CA LYS A 80 13.75 2.32 5.58
C LYS A 80 13.37 3.80 5.67
N GLN A 81 13.47 4.55 4.57
CA GLN A 81 13.09 5.97 4.54
C GLN A 81 11.60 6.17 4.88
N VAL A 82 10.74 5.31 4.35
CA VAL A 82 9.30 5.40 4.61
C VAL A 82 8.96 4.99 6.04
N ALA A 83 9.59 3.94 6.57
CA ALA A 83 9.39 3.45 7.92
C ALA A 83 9.92 4.41 9.00
N MET A 84 10.97 5.19 8.71
CA MET A 84 11.42 6.27 9.59
C MET A 84 10.38 7.40 9.71
N THR A 85 9.58 7.60 8.66
CA THR A 85 8.65 8.71 8.58
C THR A 85 7.24 8.31 9.00
N SER A 86 6.83 7.05 8.84
CA SER A 86 5.46 6.61 9.10
C SER A 86 5.42 5.18 9.60
N LYS A 87 4.56 4.92 10.59
CA LYS A 87 4.30 3.57 11.10
C LYS A 87 3.27 2.81 10.26
N ILE A 88 2.39 3.54 9.58
CA ILE A 88 1.36 2.98 8.70
C ILE A 88 1.81 3.18 7.28
N ILE A 89 2.03 2.07 6.58
CA ILE A 89 2.64 2.06 5.26
C ILE A 89 1.68 1.38 4.30
N VAL A 90 1.20 2.13 3.32
CA VAL A 90 0.36 1.63 2.23
C VAL A 90 1.26 1.17 1.10
N LEU A 91 1.10 -0.08 0.66
CA LEU A 91 1.87 -0.71 -0.41
C LEU A 91 0.96 -0.91 -1.63
N ALA A 92 1.24 -0.17 -2.69
CA ALA A 92 0.62 -0.30 -4.01
C ALA A 92 1.69 -0.82 -4.99
N VAL A 93 1.96 -2.12 -4.95
CA VAL A 93 3.07 -2.73 -5.70
C VAL A 93 2.68 -4.11 -6.24
N ARG A 94 3.41 -4.61 -7.25
CA ARG A 94 3.24 -5.99 -7.73
C ARG A 94 3.65 -6.99 -6.65
N GLY A 95 3.09 -8.19 -6.68
CA GLY A 95 3.27 -9.15 -5.60
C GLY A 95 4.69 -9.67 -5.41
N ASP A 96 5.49 -9.80 -6.46
CA ASP A 96 6.92 -10.15 -6.32
C ASP A 96 7.67 -9.05 -5.53
N THR A 97 7.42 -7.79 -5.85
CA THR A 97 7.97 -6.66 -5.11
C THR A 97 7.41 -6.58 -3.69
N LEU A 98 6.11 -6.86 -3.52
CA LEU A 98 5.48 -6.90 -2.21
C LEU A 98 6.19 -7.91 -1.31
N ARG A 99 6.42 -9.12 -1.83
CA ARG A 99 7.13 -10.17 -1.10
C ARG A 99 8.53 -9.72 -0.70
N ALA A 100 9.28 -9.11 -1.63
CA ALA A 100 10.61 -8.59 -1.35
C ALA A 100 10.57 -7.50 -0.25
N LEU A 101 9.64 -6.55 -0.33
CA LEU A 101 9.45 -5.52 0.68
C LEU A 101 9.10 -6.11 2.06
N MET A 102 8.23 -7.11 2.11
CA MET A 102 7.85 -7.74 3.38
C MET A 102 8.99 -8.58 3.98
N ILE A 103 9.84 -9.21 3.16
CA ILE A 103 11.07 -9.87 3.63
C ILE A 103 12.02 -8.82 4.24
N HIS A 104 12.26 -7.72 3.55
CA HIS A 104 13.06 -6.62 4.11
C HIS A 104 12.45 -6.04 5.39
N ALA A 105 11.13 -5.92 5.47
CA ALA A 105 10.43 -5.49 6.67
C ALA A 105 10.66 -6.47 7.84
N TYR A 106 10.68 -7.78 7.57
CA TYR A 106 11.01 -8.80 8.56
C TYR A 106 12.45 -8.65 9.05
N ASP A 107 13.41 -8.52 8.14
CA ASP A 107 14.84 -8.37 8.46
C ASP A 107 15.11 -7.11 9.28
N MET A 108 14.38 -6.02 9.01
CA MET A 108 14.44 -4.77 9.78
C MET A 108 13.70 -4.83 11.12
N GLY A 109 12.98 -5.92 11.42
CA GLY A 109 12.16 -6.06 12.62
C GLY A 109 10.83 -5.29 12.58
N LEU A 110 10.47 -4.66 11.47
CA LEU A 110 9.24 -3.86 11.34
C LEU A 110 7.96 -4.68 11.52
N ILE A 111 7.99 -6.01 11.30
CA ILE A 111 6.81 -6.87 11.49
C ILE A 111 6.51 -7.13 12.97
N LYS A 112 7.53 -7.16 13.83
CA LYS A 112 7.36 -7.37 15.29
C LYS A 112 7.06 -6.06 16.02
N GLU A 113 7.54 -4.96 15.45
CA GLU A 113 7.33 -3.62 15.96
C GLU A 113 5.92 -3.09 15.66
N ASN A 114 5.58 -1.93 16.24
CA ASN A 114 4.30 -1.24 16.07
C ASN A 114 4.12 -0.61 14.67
N TYR A 115 4.37 -1.36 13.60
CA TYR A 115 4.12 -0.95 12.22
C TYR A 115 2.92 -1.70 11.64
N MET A 116 2.22 -1.05 10.71
CA MET A 116 1.12 -1.65 9.98
C MET A 116 1.32 -1.46 8.48
N PHE A 117 1.20 -2.56 7.75
CA PHE A 117 1.28 -2.59 6.30
C PHE A 117 -0.11 -2.81 5.69
N ILE A 118 -0.62 -1.83 4.94
CA ILE A 118 -1.87 -1.96 4.18
C ILE A 118 -1.49 -2.26 2.73
N CYS A 119 -1.72 -3.49 2.29
CA CYS A 119 -1.37 -3.95 0.95
C CYS A 119 -2.62 -3.92 0.07
N VAL A 120 -2.56 -3.21 -1.06
CA VAL A 120 -3.69 -3.12 -2.00
C VAL A 120 -3.57 -4.22 -3.06
N TYR A 121 -4.61 -5.04 -3.19
CA TYR A 121 -4.67 -6.17 -4.13
C TYR A 121 -5.86 -6.02 -5.08
N TYR A 122 -5.60 -5.92 -6.39
CA TYR A 122 -6.65 -5.82 -7.41
C TYR A 122 -7.02 -7.16 -8.06
N TYR A 123 -6.02 -8.03 -8.30
CA TYR A 123 -6.21 -9.26 -9.06
C TYR A 123 -5.46 -10.42 -8.41
N SER A 124 -6.09 -11.60 -8.39
CA SER A 124 -5.50 -12.87 -7.91
C SER A 124 -4.70 -13.61 -8.98
N GLN A 125 -4.55 -13.04 -10.18
CA GLN A 125 -3.90 -13.71 -11.32
C GLN A 125 -2.38 -13.70 -11.18
N LYS A 126 -1.76 -14.87 -11.42
CA LYS A 126 -0.30 -15.08 -11.33
C LYS A 126 0.52 -14.10 -12.19
N ASN A 127 0.03 -13.72 -13.37
CA ASN A 127 0.80 -12.88 -14.28
C ASN A 127 0.95 -11.43 -13.78
N THR A 128 -0.02 -10.93 -13.01
CA THR A 128 0.00 -9.56 -12.48
C THR A 128 0.69 -9.51 -11.12
N PHE A 129 0.50 -10.56 -10.31
CA PHE A 129 0.86 -10.56 -8.90
C PHE A 129 1.98 -11.55 -8.52
N GLY A 130 2.43 -12.42 -9.42
CA GLY A 130 3.38 -13.49 -9.08
C GLY A 130 2.70 -14.67 -8.38
N ASP A 131 3.48 -15.66 -7.94
CA ASP A 131 2.94 -16.85 -7.28
C ASP A 131 2.52 -16.55 -5.83
N ILE A 132 1.21 -16.60 -5.56
CA ILE A 132 0.60 -16.41 -4.23
C ILE A 132 0.47 -17.69 -3.42
N SER A 133 1.10 -18.78 -3.83
CA SER A 133 1.12 -20.07 -3.11
C SER A 133 1.56 -19.93 -1.63
N TRP A 134 2.29 -18.87 -1.28
CA TRP A 134 2.65 -18.55 0.09
C TRP A 134 1.47 -18.21 1.01
N LYS A 135 0.32 -17.76 0.48
CA LYS A 135 -0.90 -17.58 1.29
C LYS A 135 -1.37 -18.90 1.92
N GLN A 136 -1.14 -20.01 1.23
CA GLN A 136 -1.52 -21.34 1.67
C GLN A 136 -0.74 -21.77 2.92
N TRP A 137 0.48 -21.28 3.11
CA TRP A 137 1.25 -21.54 4.33
C TRP A 137 0.73 -20.77 5.54
N MET A 138 0.19 -19.55 5.39
CA MET A 138 -0.37 -18.79 6.51
C MET A 138 -1.70 -19.39 7.02
N GLU A 139 -2.52 -19.99 6.15
CA GLU A 139 -3.72 -20.73 6.58
C GLU A 139 -3.39 -21.98 7.39
N CYS A 140 -2.23 -22.60 7.15
CA CYS A 140 -1.79 -23.79 7.88
C CYS A 140 -1.22 -23.49 9.28
N VAL A 141 -0.90 -22.22 9.61
CA VAL A 141 -0.37 -21.82 10.93
C VAL A 141 -1.50 -21.41 11.88
N VAL A 142 -2.70 -21.14 11.39
CA VAL A 142 -3.87 -20.90 12.26
C VAL A 142 -4.48 -22.27 12.61
N PRO A 143 -4.43 -22.70 13.88
CA PRO A 143 -5.05 -23.96 14.27
C PRO A 143 -6.52 -23.97 13.88
N SER A 144 -7.00 -25.09 13.35
CA SER A 144 -8.40 -25.31 12.93
C SER A 144 -9.43 -25.10 14.05
N THR A 145 -8.99 -24.86 15.29
CA THR A 145 -9.82 -24.62 16.48
C THR A 145 -10.40 -23.20 16.60
N LEU A 146 -10.01 -22.25 15.74
CA LEU A 146 -10.52 -20.86 15.78
C LEU A 146 -11.42 -20.47 14.59
N ARG A 147 -11.86 -21.43 13.77
CA ARG A 147 -12.96 -21.21 12.82
C ARG A 147 -14.30 -21.48 13.53
N LYS A 148 -14.95 -20.43 14.01
CA LYS A 148 -16.40 -20.45 14.29
C LYS A 148 -17.17 -20.24 13.00
#